data_AF-A0A970A3Z3-F1
#
_entry.id   AF-A0A970A3Z3-F1
#
_cell.length_a   1.000
_cell.length_b   1.000
_cell.length_c   1.000
_cell.angle_alpha   90.00
_cell.angle_beta   90.00
_cell.angle_gamma   90.00
#
_symmetry.space_group_name_H-M   'P 1'
#
loop_
_entity.id
_entity.type
_entity.pdbx_description
1 polymer ?
#
loop_
_entity_poly.entity_id
_entity_poly.type
_entity_poly.pdbx_seq_one_letter_code
_entity_poly.pdbx_strand_id
1 'polypeptide(L)'
;MPKADIKEFKTSNKNLFVRISMRKNGTLLFGRGIDAETRRPLPGCTAKLRLPLPLNVKQIPDFERMLVRKIETKYEKASLAKTEKPISAEKGIFSLAYAAIEDKSILHRRSWNDDTFKTSLTYFENQVLPLLDELGTDIGSDDILRLQDKLIQTAYESKRSNSNKNDATATVSNKLFRMDYIYQVLRDNSLSFNLPDIDLTMNNRHKKVQAEQPKALPDSMRILLARLLFRLVATPLGGLALATAMMHFTGLRTAESAAVFFGKIKNQDTYAKYFVEFQEKDRNISNILKTQNAYRWVILPKIMVDLLSKRKEYLTSIGYTPDYIKTLPITYQYGEPSILTRSSEVSAFAKKLLFLIGCTDEYFMAMYKLMIEEPDLVDVEKITDVTAYILRRDWATRACNICGLRPDQVDYLMGHSIQKDKKEDYQTPESQAAIAWALERYVFDPDHSNNPAFIPIILSPGMKQCFDLNQGFLFEAGNKETQLEITVNCAEPGNAPCLIVPYECAYHVIRFGVWDKPESRQVRPLIGNTLTPEAYNYWISKANSIDLKQLEGM
;
A
#
# COMPACT_ATOMS: atom_id res chain seq x y z
N MET A 1 -16.39 40.66 -14.51
CA MET A 1 -14.97 40.41 -14.13
C MET A 1 -14.11 41.52 -14.72
N PRO A 2 -13.28 42.23 -13.93
CA PRO A 2 -12.40 43.25 -14.48
C PRO A 2 -11.31 42.58 -15.33
N LYS A 3 -11.07 43.11 -16.53
CA LYS A 3 -10.02 42.65 -17.46
C LYS A 3 -8.66 42.74 -16.75
N ALA A 4 -7.89 41.65 -16.76
CA ALA A 4 -6.52 41.68 -16.28
C ALA A 4 -5.73 42.74 -17.07
N ASP A 5 -5.02 43.64 -16.39
CA ASP A 5 -4.12 44.58 -17.04
C ASP A 5 -3.03 43.80 -17.79
N ILE A 6 -3.12 43.85 -19.11
CA ILE A 6 -2.20 43.21 -20.05
C ILE A 6 -1.37 44.32 -20.68
N LYS A 7 -0.04 44.25 -20.49
CA LYS A 7 0.91 45.16 -21.14
C LYS A 7 1.75 44.42 -22.17
N GLU A 8 2.00 45.08 -23.30
CA GLU A 8 2.87 44.58 -24.35
C GLU A 8 4.16 45.41 -24.40
N PHE A 9 5.28 44.70 -24.44
CA PHE A 9 6.61 45.28 -24.49
C PHE A 9 7.27 44.90 -25.82
N LYS A 10 7.81 45.91 -26.52
CA LYS A 10 8.73 45.70 -27.62
C LYS A 10 10.07 45.24 -27.05
N THR A 11 10.65 44.22 -27.67
CA THR A 11 11.94 43.66 -27.28
C THR A 11 13.05 44.22 -28.17
N SER A 12 14.31 43.98 -27.80
CA SER A 12 15.46 44.29 -28.66
C SER A 12 15.45 43.46 -29.96
N ASN A 13 14.76 42.33 -29.98
CA ASN A 13 14.60 41.49 -31.16
C ASN A 13 13.32 41.88 -31.93
N LYS A 14 13.48 42.32 -33.18
CA LYS A 14 12.37 42.78 -34.04
C LYS A 14 11.28 41.72 -34.26
N ASN A 15 11.61 40.44 -34.05
CA ASN A 15 10.70 39.31 -34.27
C ASN A 15 9.94 38.87 -33.00
N LEU A 16 10.12 39.57 -31.87
CA LEU A 16 9.54 39.19 -30.58
C LEU A 16 8.82 40.37 -29.89
N PHE A 17 7.59 40.11 -29.44
CA PHE A 17 6.89 40.90 -28.42
C PHE A 17 6.77 40.12 -27.12
N VAL A 18 6.76 40.82 -25.99
CA VAL A 18 6.47 40.20 -24.69
C VAL A 18 5.18 40.75 -24.13
N ARG A 19 4.22 39.85 -23.90
CA ARG A 19 2.95 40.17 -23.25
C ARG A 19 3.04 39.77 -21.77
N ILE A 20 2.87 40.75 -20.88
CA ILE A 20 2.88 40.56 -19.43
C ILE A 20 1.46 40.74 -18.90
N SER A 21 1.06 39.81 -18.02
CA SER A 21 -0.22 39.85 -17.30
C SER A 21 0.02 39.61 -15.81
N MET A 22 -0.71 40.32 -14.97
CA MET A 22 -0.68 40.13 -13.52
C MET A 22 -1.74 39.11 -13.10
N ARG A 23 -1.36 38.13 -12.27
CA ARG A 23 -2.18 36.98 -11.86
C ARG A 23 -2.12 36.79 -10.33
N LYS A 24 -3.03 35.97 -9.80
CA LYS A 24 -3.14 35.63 -8.35
C LYS A 24 -3.20 36.90 -7.46
N ASN A 25 -4.23 37.71 -7.67
CA ASN A 25 -4.51 38.92 -6.86
C ASN A 25 -3.32 39.87 -6.71
N GLY A 26 -2.59 40.14 -7.80
CA GLY A 26 -1.50 41.14 -7.81
C GLY A 26 -0.12 40.62 -7.37
N THR A 27 0.02 39.34 -7.03
CA THR A 27 1.26 38.80 -6.45
C THR A 27 2.19 38.10 -7.46
N LEU A 28 1.74 37.90 -8.70
CA LEU A 28 2.48 37.17 -9.73
C LEU A 28 2.44 37.87 -11.08
N LEU A 29 3.60 38.16 -11.66
CA LEU A 29 3.72 38.56 -13.08
C LEU A 29 3.95 37.32 -13.95
N PHE A 30 3.17 37.22 -15.02
CA PHE A 30 3.27 36.16 -16.02
C PHE A 30 3.57 36.78 -17.39
N GLY A 31 4.73 36.44 -17.95
CA GLY A 31 5.20 36.92 -19.25
C GLY A 31 5.16 35.81 -20.29
N ARG A 32 4.77 36.16 -21.51
CA ARG A 32 4.69 35.28 -22.67
C ARG A 32 5.28 35.97 -23.90
N GLY A 33 6.21 35.29 -24.57
CA GLY A 33 6.72 35.70 -25.88
C GLY A 33 5.68 35.49 -26.97
N ILE A 34 5.53 36.48 -27.83
CA ILE A 34 4.62 36.52 -28.97
C ILE A 34 5.46 36.82 -30.21
N ASP A 35 5.23 36.04 -31.26
CA ASP A 35 5.88 36.25 -32.55
C ASP A 35 5.39 37.56 -33.20
N ALA A 36 6.32 38.39 -33.67
CA ALA A 36 5.98 39.73 -34.16
C ALA A 36 5.19 39.75 -35.47
N GLU A 37 5.39 38.75 -36.32
CA GLU A 37 4.72 38.65 -37.63
C GLU A 37 3.36 37.97 -37.49
N THR A 38 3.33 36.80 -36.85
CA THR A 38 2.12 35.96 -36.77
C THR A 38 1.21 36.31 -35.59
N ARG A 39 1.68 37.13 -34.64
CA ARG A 39 1.01 37.46 -33.37
C ARG A 39 0.64 36.23 -32.52
N ARG A 40 1.23 35.07 -32.79
CA ARG A 40 0.96 33.82 -32.06
C ARG A 40 1.91 33.66 -30.86
N PRO A 41 1.47 32.98 -29.78
CA PRO A 41 2.33 32.60 -28.68
C PRO A 41 3.49 31.72 -29.12
N LEU A 42 4.71 32.06 -28.69
CA LEU A 42 5.89 31.25 -28.95
C LEU A 42 5.98 30.11 -27.91
N PRO A 43 5.93 28.83 -28.32
CA PRO A 43 6.04 27.69 -27.41
C PRO A 43 7.36 27.73 -26.63
N GLY A 44 7.31 27.41 -25.33
CA GLY A 44 8.49 27.43 -24.45
C GLY A 44 8.98 28.82 -24.01
N CYS A 45 8.54 29.90 -24.67
CA CYS A 45 8.92 31.28 -24.34
C CYS A 45 8.00 31.91 -23.30
N THR A 46 7.94 31.31 -22.10
CA THR A 46 7.17 31.87 -20.96
C THR A 46 8.01 32.00 -19.71
N ALA A 47 7.71 32.99 -18.88
CA ALA A 47 8.36 33.21 -17.60
C ALA A 47 7.37 33.69 -16.54
N LYS A 48 7.64 33.35 -15.28
CA LYS A 48 6.84 33.78 -14.12
C LYS A 48 7.76 34.44 -13.11
N LEU A 49 7.28 35.50 -12.46
CA LEU A 49 7.99 36.16 -11.38
C LEU A 49 7.03 36.49 -10.24
N ARG A 50 7.38 36.06 -9.02
CA ARG A 50 6.62 36.36 -7.82
C ARG A 50 7.08 37.70 -7.27
N LEU A 51 6.13 38.57 -6.97
CA LEU A 51 6.44 39.88 -6.40
C LEU A 51 6.57 39.77 -4.87
N PRO A 52 7.55 40.44 -4.25
CA PRO A 52 7.68 40.50 -2.80
C PRO A 52 6.53 41.29 -2.17
N LEU A 53 6.12 40.90 -0.95
CA LEU A 53 5.14 41.62 -0.13
C LEU A 53 5.85 42.20 1.10
N PRO A 54 5.63 43.49 1.46
CA PRO A 54 4.70 44.44 0.83
C PRO A 54 5.20 44.96 -0.52
N LEU A 55 4.27 45.15 -1.47
CA LEU A 55 4.57 45.54 -2.84
C LEU A 55 4.80 47.05 -2.95
N ASN A 56 6.02 47.49 -3.30
CA ASN A 56 6.26 48.87 -3.71
C ASN A 56 5.89 49.04 -5.19
N VAL A 57 4.77 49.73 -5.47
CA VAL A 57 4.25 49.94 -6.83
C VAL A 57 5.27 50.58 -7.78
N LYS A 58 6.21 51.39 -7.26
CA LYS A 58 7.28 52.01 -8.06
C LYS A 58 8.30 50.99 -8.62
N GLN A 59 8.37 49.78 -8.07
CA GLN A 59 9.31 48.72 -8.51
C GLN A 59 8.72 47.77 -9.56
N ILE A 60 7.41 47.83 -9.82
CA ILE A 60 6.73 46.96 -10.81
C ILE A 60 7.38 47.05 -12.21
N PRO A 61 7.74 48.24 -12.74
CA PRO A 61 8.42 48.35 -14.03
C PRO A 61 9.77 47.64 -14.10
N ASP A 62 10.51 47.54 -12.98
CA ASP A 62 11.78 46.81 -12.94
C ASP A 62 11.58 45.31 -13.08
N PHE A 63 10.55 44.78 -12.40
CA PHE A 63 10.15 43.39 -12.52
C PHE A 63 9.59 43.05 -13.91
N GLU A 64 8.85 43.97 -14.54
CA GLU A 64 8.42 43.84 -15.94
C GLU A 64 9.64 43.77 -16.88
N ARG A 65 10.63 44.67 -16.74
CA ARG A 65 11.89 44.64 -17.52
C ARG A 65 12.69 43.36 -17.31
N MET A 66 12.80 42.87 -16.08
CA MET A 66 13.46 41.59 -15.79
C MET A 66 12.76 40.42 -16.48
N LEU A 67 11.43 40.45 -16.55
CA LEU A 67 10.64 39.41 -17.20
C LEU A 67 10.79 39.44 -18.72
N VAL A 68 10.85 40.64 -19.32
CA VAL A 68 11.17 40.83 -20.75
C VAL A 68 12.54 40.22 -21.05
N ARG A 69 13.59 40.60 -20.31
CA ARG A 69 14.95 40.03 -20.50
C ARG A 69 14.98 38.51 -20.39
N LYS A 70 14.29 37.94 -19.39
CA LYS A 70 14.20 36.47 -19.23
C LYS A 70 13.55 35.79 -20.44
N ILE A 71 12.60 36.44 -21.10
CA ILE A 71 11.93 35.89 -22.28
C ILE A 71 12.78 36.08 -23.53
N GLU A 72 13.46 37.23 -23.69
CA GLU A 72 14.46 37.45 -24.74
C GLU A 72 15.55 36.37 -24.69
N THR A 73 16.15 36.11 -23.52
CA THR A 73 17.17 35.06 -23.37
C THR A 73 16.63 33.66 -23.70
N LYS A 74 15.35 33.38 -23.39
CA LYS A 74 14.72 32.10 -23.74
C LYS A 74 14.47 31.98 -25.25
N TYR A 75 14.09 33.08 -25.89
CA TYR A 75 13.89 33.16 -27.32
C TYR A 75 15.21 32.99 -28.08
N GLU A 76 16.28 33.68 -27.66
CA GLU A 76 17.62 33.54 -28.24
C GLU A 76 18.16 32.11 -28.10
N LYS A 77 17.98 31.47 -26.93
CA LYS A 77 18.33 30.05 -26.77
C LYS A 77 17.53 29.13 -27.68
N ALA A 78 16.25 29.45 -27.91
CA ALA A 78 15.40 28.68 -28.81
C ALA A 78 15.73 28.93 -30.28
N SER A 79 16.22 30.11 -30.66
CA SER A 79 16.68 30.41 -32.02
C SER A 79 18.06 29.81 -32.30
N LEU A 80 18.97 29.80 -31.32
CA LEU A 80 20.26 29.13 -31.41
C LEU A 80 20.13 27.60 -31.49
N ALA A 81 19.11 27.02 -30.85
CA ALA A 81 18.81 25.59 -30.94
C ALA A 81 18.14 25.17 -32.27
N LYS A 82 17.82 26.11 -33.17
CA LYS A 82 17.31 25.81 -34.52
C LYS A 82 18.42 25.63 -35.57
N THR A 83 19.66 26.01 -35.27
CA THR A 83 20.83 25.64 -36.06
C THR A 83 21.30 24.26 -35.61
N GLU A 84 21.29 23.32 -36.56
CA GLU A 84 21.68 21.91 -36.46
C GLU A 84 20.70 20.99 -35.70
N LYS A 85 19.60 20.62 -36.37
CA LYS A 85 19.11 19.24 -36.28
C LYS A 85 19.86 18.44 -37.34
N PRO A 86 20.54 17.34 -36.98
CA PRO A 86 21.11 16.44 -37.97
C PRO A 86 19.99 15.89 -38.84
N ILE A 87 20.31 15.77 -40.13
CA ILE A 87 19.48 15.16 -41.17
C ILE A 87 18.97 13.81 -40.64
N SER A 88 17.65 13.63 -40.73
CA SER A 88 16.93 12.41 -40.38
C SER A 88 17.70 11.16 -40.81
N ALA A 89 18.12 10.34 -39.84
CA ALA A 89 18.37 8.93 -40.10
C ALA A 89 17.10 8.34 -40.74
N GLU A 90 17.25 7.43 -41.70
CA GLU A 90 16.12 6.64 -42.19
C GLU A 90 15.42 5.99 -40.99
N LYS A 91 14.10 6.11 -40.90
CA LYS A 91 13.32 5.49 -39.82
C LYS A 91 13.46 3.98 -39.93
N GLY A 92 13.97 3.35 -38.89
CA GLY A 92 14.06 1.90 -38.82
C GLY A 92 12.71 1.24 -38.56
N ILE A 93 12.72 -0.10 -38.51
CA ILE A 93 11.53 -0.94 -38.41
C ILE A 93 10.67 -0.63 -37.17
N PHE A 94 11.27 -0.21 -36.06
CA PHE A 94 10.56 0.10 -34.82
C PHE A 94 9.82 1.43 -34.93
N SER A 95 10.47 2.45 -35.48
CA SER A 95 9.81 3.73 -35.74
C SER A 95 8.69 3.62 -36.77
N LEU A 96 8.85 2.74 -37.78
CA LEU A 96 7.81 2.46 -38.77
C LEU A 96 6.62 1.72 -38.15
N ALA A 97 6.86 0.69 -37.35
CA ALA A 97 5.82 -0.02 -36.62
C ALA A 97 5.06 0.92 -35.68
N TYR A 98 5.78 1.76 -34.93
CA TYR A 98 5.15 2.76 -34.09
C TYR A 98 4.29 3.69 -34.92
N ALA A 99 4.81 4.25 -36.02
CA ALA A 99 4.06 5.16 -36.88
C ALA A 99 2.79 4.54 -37.50
N ALA A 100 2.76 3.22 -37.72
CA ALA A 100 1.61 2.52 -38.27
C ALA A 100 0.41 2.43 -37.32
N ILE A 101 0.60 2.65 -36.01
CA ILE A 101 -0.51 2.73 -35.05
C ILE A 101 -1.22 4.08 -35.20
N GLU A 102 -2.41 4.07 -35.77
CA GLU A 102 -3.28 5.24 -35.94
C GLU A 102 -3.79 5.78 -34.59
N ASP A 103 -4.36 4.90 -33.75
CA ASP A 103 -4.81 5.27 -32.41
C ASP A 103 -3.77 4.89 -31.35
N LYS A 104 -3.00 5.88 -30.91
CA LYS A 104 -2.00 5.70 -29.85
C LYS A 104 -2.61 5.29 -28.52
N SER A 105 -3.92 5.50 -28.29
CA SER A 105 -4.58 5.14 -27.04
C SER A 105 -4.50 3.64 -26.73
N ILE A 106 -4.28 2.78 -27.73
CA ILE A 106 -4.07 1.34 -27.52
C ILE A 106 -2.80 1.05 -26.72
N LEU A 107 -1.79 1.93 -26.79
CA LEU A 107 -0.55 1.86 -26.01
C LEU A 107 -0.75 2.35 -24.56
N HIS A 108 -1.94 2.84 -24.22
CA HIS A 108 -2.26 3.39 -22.92
C HIS A 108 -2.52 2.28 -21.90
N ARG A 109 -1.73 2.26 -20.82
CA ARG A 109 -2.00 1.40 -19.68
C ARG A 109 -3.13 1.97 -18.84
N ARG A 110 -4.21 1.21 -18.57
CA ARG A 110 -5.38 1.67 -17.78
C ARG A 110 -5.06 2.34 -16.43
N SER A 111 -3.92 2.03 -15.82
CA SER A 111 -3.48 2.61 -14.55
C SER A 111 -2.69 3.92 -14.66
N TRP A 112 -2.41 4.40 -15.88
CA TRP A 112 -1.75 5.68 -16.10
C TRP A 112 -2.78 6.80 -16.19
N ASN A 113 -2.41 7.98 -15.70
CA ASN A 113 -3.13 9.21 -16.06
C ASN A 113 -2.58 9.75 -17.39
N ASP A 114 -3.33 10.65 -18.03
CA ASP A 114 -2.99 11.22 -19.34
C ASP A 114 -1.58 11.83 -19.38
N ASP A 115 -1.16 12.48 -18.29
CA ASP A 115 0.18 13.08 -18.19
C ASP A 115 1.29 12.01 -18.16
N THR A 116 1.10 10.93 -17.39
CA THR A 116 2.04 9.81 -17.31
C THR A 116 2.13 9.10 -18.65
N PHE A 117 1.00 8.86 -19.30
CA PHE A 117 0.97 8.27 -20.63
C PHE A 117 1.67 9.16 -21.66
N LYS A 118 1.32 10.44 -21.73
CA LYS A 118 1.93 11.39 -22.68
C LYS A 118 3.44 11.52 -22.49
N THR A 119 3.90 11.63 -21.24
CA THR A 119 5.33 11.70 -20.93
C THR A 119 6.05 10.40 -21.27
N SER A 120 5.41 9.26 -21.08
CA SER A 120 5.96 7.94 -21.40
C SER A 120 6.06 7.75 -22.92
N LEU A 121 4.99 8.02 -23.69
CA LEU A 121 5.04 8.01 -25.15
C LEU A 121 6.11 8.95 -25.71
N THR A 122 6.17 10.18 -25.19
CA THR A 122 7.17 11.16 -25.64
C THR A 122 8.59 10.65 -25.40
N TYR A 123 8.83 9.98 -24.27
CA TYR A 123 10.14 9.41 -23.97
C TYR A 123 10.45 8.20 -24.87
N PHE A 124 9.47 7.33 -25.11
CA PHE A 124 9.58 6.19 -26.01
C PHE A 124 9.99 6.63 -27.41
N GLU A 125 9.23 7.58 -27.97
CA GLU A 125 9.39 8.09 -29.32
C GLU A 125 10.73 8.80 -29.53
N ASN A 126 11.14 9.64 -28.57
CA ASN A 126 12.31 10.48 -28.76
C ASN A 126 13.63 9.84 -28.30
N GLN A 127 13.59 8.81 -27.45
CA GLN A 127 14.80 8.29 -26.79
C GLN A 127 14.99 6.79 -27.00
N VAL A 128 13.92 6.00 -27.06
CA VAL A 128 14.01 4.53 -27.17
C VAL A 128 13.97 4.08 -28.62
N LEU A 129 12.98 4.53 -29.40
CA LEU A 129 12.82 4.12 -30.81
C LEU A 129 14.07 4.40 -31.66
N PRO A 130 14.74 5.57 -31.59
CA PRO A 130 15.94 5.81 -32.40
C PRO A 130 17.09 4.85 -32.07
N LEU A 131 17.22 4.46 -30.81
CA LEU A 131 18.25 3.51 -30.37
C LEU A 131 17.93 2.08 -30.80
N LEU A 132 16.64 1.69 -30.78
CA LEU A 132 16.22 0.40 -31.31
C LEU A 132 16.41 0.31 -32.83
N ASP A 133 16.08 1.37 -33.56
CA ASP A 133 16.31 1.43 -35.00
C ASP A 133 17.81 1.34 -35.35
N GLU A 134 18.70 1.92 -34.53
CA GLU A 134 20.16 1.81 -34.68
C GLU A 134 20.65 0.36 -34.49
N LEU A 135 20.00 -0.42 -33.63
CA LEU A 135 20.36 -1.81 -33.32
C LEU A 135 19.81 -2.83 -34.34
N GLY A 136 18.78 -2.47 -35.10
CA GLY A 136 18.16 -3.36 -36.09
C GLY A 136 17.35 -4.50 -35.44
N THR A 137 17.12 -5.59 -36.18
CA THR A 137 16.24 -6.69 -35.72
C THR A 137 16.96 -7.83 -35.01
N ASP A 138 18.29 -7.92 -35.13
CA ASP A 138 19.11 -8.96 -34.48
C ASP A 138 19.66 -8.43 -33.15
N ILE A 139 18.75 -8.18 -32.20
CA ILE A 139 19.09 -7.55 -30.92
C ILE A 139 19.41 -8.63 -29.89
N GLY A 140 20.66 -8.66 -29.43
CA GLY A 140 21.09 -9.51 -28.32
C GLY A 140 20.98 -8.83 -26.96
N SER A 141 21.23 -9.61 -25.91
CA SER A 141 21.27 -9.11 -24.52
C SER A 141 22.23 -7.93 -24.34
N ASP A 142 23.43 -8.02 -24.95
CA ASP A 142 24.48 -7.00 -24.84
C ASP A 142 24.08 -5.67 -25.49
N ASP A 143 23.26 -5.72 -26.54
CA ASP A 143 22.78 -4.54 -27.24
C ASP A 143 21.74 -3.78 -26.41
N ILE A 144 20.88 -4.51 -25.70
CA ILE A 144 19.98 -3.92 -24.71
C ILE A 144 20.77 -3.24 -23.59
N LEU A 145 21.85 -3.87 -23.09
CA LEU A 145 22.70 -3.24 -22.07
C LEU A 145 23.33 -1.94 -22.56
N ARG A 146 23.84 -1.93 -23.80
CA ARG A 146 24.39 -0.71 -24.43
C ARG A 146 23.34 0.38 -24.60
N LEU A 147 22.11 0.03 -24.98
CA LEU A 147 21.00 0.96 -25.07
C LEU A 147 20.70 1.59 -23.70
N GLN A 148 20.66 0.79 -22.64
CA GLN A 148 20.43 1.28 -21.27
C GLN A 148 21.54 2.22 -20.81
N ASP A 149 22.80 1.85 -21.04
CA ASP A 149 23.95 2.68 -20.67
C ASP A 149 23.96 4.02 -21.42
N LYS A 150 23.64 4.03 -22.72
CA LYS A 150 23.45 5.27 -23.50
C LYS A 150 22.37 6.17 -22.88
N LEU A 151 21.24 5.60 -22.47
CA LEU A 151 20.16 6.36 -21.83
C LEU A 151 20.55 6.88 -20.43
N ILE A 152 21.25 6.09 -19.63
CA ILE A 152 21.76 6.49 -18.30
C ILE A 152 22.78 7.61 -18.44
N GLN A 153 23.71 7.51 -19.39
CA GLN A 153 24.70 8.55 -19.65
C GLN A 153 24.03 9.86 -20.07
N THR A 154 23.04 9.77 -20.97
CA THR A 154 22.25 10.94 -21.40
C THR A 154 21.50 11.58 -20.22
N ALA A 155 20.93 10.78 -19.32
CA ALA A 155 20.25 11.26 -18.12
C ALA A 155 21.24 11.87 -17.11
N TYR A 156 22.42 11.27 -16.96
CA TYR A 156 23.51 11.74 -16.09
C TYR A 156 24.03 13.10 -16.55
N GLU A 157 24.23 13.30 -17.85
CA GLU A 157 24.68 14.56 -18.45
C GLU A 157 23.60 15.66 -18.42
N SER A 158 22.35 15.31 -18.13
CA SER A 158 21.27 16.28 -18.01
C SER A 158 21.42 17.12 -16.72
N LYS A 159 21.20 18.43 -16.81
CA LYS A 159 21.23 19.37 -15.66
C LYS A 159 20.26 19.01 -14.51
N ARG A 160 19.37 18.03 -14.69
CA ARG A 160 18.37 17.61 -13.71
C ARG A 160 18.86 16.50 -12.76
N SER A 161 19.93 15.79 -13.10
CA SER A 161 20.46 14.66 -12.30
C SER A 161 21.38 15.09 -11.16
N ASN A 162 21.72 16.39 -11.06
CA ASN A 162 22.77 16.89 -10.17
C ASN A 162 24.12 16.16 -10.32
N SER A 163 24.36 15.54 -11.49
CA SER A 163 25.53 14.68 -11.76
C SER A 163 25.64 13.49 -10.79
N ASN A 164 24.50 12.96 -10.31
CA ASN A 164 24.46 11.72 -9.55
C ASN A 164 24.10 10.53 -10.46
N LYS A 165 25.06 9.63 -10.67
CA LYS A 165 24.89 8.43 -11.50
C LYS A 165 23.77 7.51 -10.97
N ASN A 166 23.63 7.40 -9.65
CA ASN A 166 22.61 6.54 -9.04
C ASN A 166 21.19 7.05 -9.31
N ASP A 167 20.96 8.36 -9.26
CA ASP A 167 19.65 8.96 -9.52
C ASP A 167 19.30 8.89 -11.01
N ALA A 168 20.30 9.05 -11.89
CA ALA A 168 20.16 8.86 -13.33
C ALA A 168 19.77 7.41 -13.65
N THR A 169 20.46 6.43 -13.07
CA THR A 169 20.12 5.00 -13.21
C THR A 169 18.70 4.71 -12.73
N ALA A 170 18.33 5.12 -11.51
CA ALA A 170 16.98 4.88 -10.98
C ALA A 170 15.87 5.52 -11.84
N THR A 171 16.12 6.73 -12.34
CA THR A 171 15.19 7.44 -13.22
C THR A 171 15.01 6.72 -14.56
N VAL A 172 16.11 6.28 -15.17
CA VAL A 172 16.08 5.58 -16.46
C VAL A 172 15.46 4.20 -16.32
N SER A 173 15.78 3.44 -15.27
CA SER A 173 15.14 2.14 -14.97
C SER A 173 13.62 2.25 -14.85
N ASN A 174 13.11 3.25 -14.11
CA ASN A 174 11.68 3.48 -13.97
C ASN A 174 11.01 3.85 -15.30
N LYS A 175 11.70 4.59 -16.16
CA LYS A 175 11.19 4.91 -17.51
C LYS A 175 11.19 3.67 -18.38
N LEU A 176 12.29 2.93 -18.44
CA LEU A 176 12.42 1.71 -19.23
C LEU A 176 11.36 0.66 -18.90
N PHE A 177 10.99 0.52 -17.62
CA PHE A 177 9.86 -0.34 -17.24
C PHE A 177 8.53 0.05 -17.92
N ARG A 178 8.29 1.36 -18.10
CA ARG A 178 7.10 1.85 -18.83
C ARG A 178 7.27 1.69 -20.34
N MET A 179 8.49 1.81 -20.83
CA MET A 179 8.80 1.69 -22.26
C MET A 179 8.68 0.25 -22.73
N ASP A 180 9.08 -0.69 -21.88
CA ASP A 180 8.92 -2.12 -22.11
C ASP A 180 7.44 -2.48 -22.34
N TYR A 181 6.55 -2.00 -21.47
CA TYR A 181 5.11 -2.17 -21.68
C TYR A 181 4.63 -1.60 -23.03
N ILE A 182 5.03 -0.37 -23.38
CA ILE A 182 4.66 0.25 -24.65
C ILE A 182 5.20 -0.59 -25.83
N TYR A 183 6.43 -1.09 -25.71
CA TYR A 183 7.07 -1.94 -26.71
C TYR A 183 6.34 -3.27 -26.92
N GLN A 184 6.00 -3.97 -25.83
CA GLN A 184 5.28 -5.24 -25.91
C GLN A 184 3.90 -5.07 -26.57
N VAL A 185 3.16 -4.02 -26.18
CA VAL A 185 1.86 -3.71 -26.81
C VAL A 185 2.04 -3.30 -28.27
N LEU A 186 3.09 -2.52 -28.59
CA LEU A 186 3.42 -2.16 -29.98
C LEU A 186 3.69 -3.42 -30.82
N ARG A 187 4.50 -4.35 -30.30
CA ARG A 187 4.82 -5.63 -30.96
C ARG A 187 3.59 -6.48 -31.21
N ASP A 188 2.74 -6.63 -30.20
CA ASP A 188 1.50 -7.42 -30.30
C ASP A 188 0.51 -6.82 -31.32
N ASN A 189 0.51 -5.51 -31.49
CA ASN A 189 -0.38 -4.80 -32.43
C ASN A 189 0.25 -4.51 -33.80
N SER A 190 1.53 -4.86 -34.01
CA SER A 190 2.29 -4.59 -35.24
C SER A 190 2.93 -5.85 -35.81
N LEU A 191 2.17 -6.96 -35.84
CA LEU A 191 2.65 -8.28 -36.27
C LEU A 191 3.28 -8.28 -37.68
N SER A 192 2.81 -7.40 -38.57
CA SER A 192 3.37 -7.24 -39.93
C SER A 192 4.82 -6.76 -39.97
N PHE A 193 5.30 -6.14 -38.89
CA PHE A 193 6.67 -5.63 -38.78
C PHE A 193 7.63 -6.64 -38.14
N ASN A 194 7.14 -7.81 -37.68
CA ASN A 194 7.96 -8.88 -37.09
C ASN A 194 9.00 -8.38 -36.06
N LEU A 195 8.57 -7.52 -35.13
CA LEU A 195 9.48 -6.93 -34.15
C LEU A 195 10.06 -8.02 -33.23
N PRO A 196 11.38 -7.96 -32.92
CA PRO A 196 12.04 -8.98 -32.09
C PRO A 196 11.47 -9.03 -30.67
N ASP A 197 11.56 -10.18 -30.01
CA ASP A 197 11.21 -10.29 -28.60
C ASP A 197 12.37 -9.75 -27.75
N ILE A 198 12.22 -8.52 -27.24
CA ILE A 198 13.24 -7.85 -26.43
C ILE A 198 12.67 -7.46 -25.06
N ASP A 199 13.49 -7.63 -24.03
CA ASP A 199 13.20 -7.17 -22.67
C ASP A 199 14.00 -5.90 -22.39
N LEU A 200 13.35 -4.72 -22.46
CA LEU A 200 14.01 -3.44 -22.20
C LEU A 200 14.43 -3.28 -20.73
N THR A 201 14.12 -4.24 -19.86
CA THR A 201 14.40 -4.24 -18.42
C THR A 201 15.52 -5.21 -18.00
N MET A 202 16.22 -5.84 -18.94
CA MET A 202 17.15 -6.95 -18.74
C MET A 202 18.18 -6.78 -17.58
N ASN A 203 18.73 -5.58 -17.38
CA ASN A 203 19.71 -5.31 -16.31
C ASN A 203 19.11 -4.89 -14.95
N ASN A 204 17.80 -4.64 -14.87
CA ASN A 204 17.10 -4.45 -13.58
C ASN A 204 16.98 -5.77 -12.80
N ARG A 205 17.48 -6.89 -13.34
CA ARG A 205 17.73 -8.14 -12.60
C ARG A 205 18.95 -8.09 -11.69
N HIS A 206 19.84 -7.11 -11.84
CA HIS A 206 20.48 -6.55 -10.66
C HIS A 206 19.41 -5.79 -9.89
N LYS A 207 18.52 -6.57 -9.27
CA LYS A 207 18.04 -6.24 -7.96
C LYS A 207 19.30 -5.84 -7.20
N LYS A 208 19.56 -4.52 -7.06
CA LYS A 208 19.67 -3.99 -5.70
C LYS A 208 18.62 -4.81 -4.98
N VAL A 209 19.00 -5.58 -3.97
CA VAL A 209 18.03 -6.05 -3.01
C VAL A 209 17.40 -4.75 -2.48
N GLN A 210 16.46 -4.19 -3.27
CA GLN A 210 15.34 -3.44 -2.80
C GLN A 210 14.83 -4.43 -1.80
N ALA A 211 14.99 -4.07 -0.52
CA ALA A 211 14.36 -4.81 0.56
C ALA A 211 13.01 -5.27 -0.01
N GLU A 212 12.84 -6.58 -0.11
CA GLU A 212 11.66 -7.17 -0.73
C GLU A 212 10.48 -6.34 -0.23
N GLN A 213 9.82 -5.61 -1.13
CA GLN A 213 8.77 -4.69 -0.71
C GLN A 213 7.81 -5.55 0.11
N PRO A 214 7.57 -5.20 1.39
CA PRO A 214 6.97 -6.14 2.30
C PRO A 214 5.62 -6.55 1.71
N LYS A 215 5.48 -7.84 1.41
CA LYS A 215 4.27 -8.47 0.83
C LYS A 215 3.05 -8.40 1.77
N ALA A 216 3.24 -7.80 2.93
CA ALA A 216 2.32 -7.57 4.02
C ALA A 216 2.58 -6.17 4.61
N LEU A 217 1.69 -5.68 5.46
CA LEU A 217 1.88 -4.38 6.09
C LEU A 217 3.04 -4.47 7.10
N PRO A 218 3.93 -3.46 7.17
CA PRO A 218 4.91 -3.36 8.26
C PRO A 218 4.21 -3.25 9.62
N ASP A 219 4.88 -3.70 10.69
CA ASP A 219 4.33 -3.66 12.06
C ASP A 219 3.90 -2.26 12.50
N SER A 220 4.67 -1.23 12.14
CA SER A 220 4.29 0.16 12.40
C SER A 220 2.93 0.50 11.81
N MET A 221 2.64 0.05 10.58
CA MET A 221 1.36 0.33 9.92
C MET A 221 0.23 -0.50 10.53
N ARG A 222 0.48 -1.76 10.90
CA ARG A 222 -0.50 -2.62 11.56
C ARG A 222 -0.98 -2.02 12.89
N ILE A 223 -0.05 -1.60 13.75
CA ILE A 223 -0.37 -0.95 15.03
C ILE A 223 -1.11 0.37 14.81
N LEU A 224 -0.63 1.20 13.87
CA LEU A 224 -1.29 2.45 13.53
C LEU A 224 -2.75 2.21 13.09
N LEU A 225 -2.97 1.26 12.18
CA LEU A 225 -4.31 0.92 11.68
C LEU A 225 -5.22 0.43 12.81
N ALA A 226 -4.77 -0.55 13.59
CA ALA A 226 -5.53 -1.08 14.72
C ALA A 226 -5.94 0.03 15.70
N ARG A 227 -5.03 0.94 16.02
CA ARG A 227 -5.31 2.06 16.93
C ARG A 227 -6.28 3.07 16.32
N LEU A 228 -6.18 3.38 15.03
CA LEU A 228 -7.14 4.23 14.35
C LEU A 228 -8.55 3.62 14.37
N LEU A 229 -8.67 2.31 14.17
CA LEU A 229 -9.96 1.61 14.24
C LEU A 229 -10.59 1.76 15.63
N PHE A 230 -9.83 1.63 16.72
CA PHE A 230 -10.31 1.88 18.09
C PHE A 230 -10.80 3.30 18.34
N ARG A 231 -10.15 4.30 17.72
CA ARG A 231 -10.59 5.70 17.80
C ARG A 231 -11.88 5.94 17.02
N LEU A 232 -12.12 5.18 15.95
CA LEU A 232 -13.24 5.38 15.04
C LEU A 232 -14.50 4.59 15.42
N VAL A 233 -14.39 3.45 16.12
CA VAL A 233 -15.56 2.62 16.47
C VAL A 233 -16.61 3.35 17.32
N ALA A 234 -16.19 4.32 18.15
CA ALA A 234 -17.09 5.13 18.98
C ALA A 234 -17.48 6.46 18.31
N THR A 235 -17.63 6.47 16.97
CA THR A 235 -18.01 7.65 16.18
C THR A 235 -19.09 7.29 15.14
N PRO A 236 -19.67 8.24 14.38
CA PRO A 236 -20.56 7.92 13.26
C PRO A 236 -19.94 7.01 12.18
N LEU A 237 -18.60 6.96 12.08
CA LEU A 237 -17.85 6.07 11.17
C LEU A 237 -17.68 4.64 11.70
N GLY A 238 -18.20 4.34 12.89
CA GLY A 238 -17.92 3.08 13.57
C GLY A 238 -18.30 1.83 12.79
N GLY A 239 -19.27 1.93 11.87
CA GLY A 239 -19.70 0.80 11.04
C GLY A 239 -18.65 0.43 10.00
N LEU A 240 -18.11 1.44 9.32
CA LEU A 240 -17.00 1.28 8.37
C LEU A 240 -15.71 0.85 9.07
N ALA A 241 -15.48 1.35 10.29
CA ALA A 241 -14.35 0.93 11.12
C ALA A 241 -14.46 -0.55 11.51
N LEU A 242 -15.63 -1.03 11.96
CA LEU A 242 -15.81 -2.45 12.26
C LEU A 242 -15.67 -3.34 11.02
N ALA A 243 -16.18 -2.91 9.87
CA ALA A 243 -15.99 -3.62 8.60
C ALA A 243 -14.50 -3.81 8.26
N THR A 244 -13.75 -2.72 8.35
CA THR A 244 -12.31 -2.71 8.07
C THR A 244 -11.54 -3.54 9.10
N ALA A 245 -11.96 -3.49 10.38
CA ALA A 245 -11.40 -4.32 11.44
C ALA A 245 -11.64 -5.81 11.18
N MET A 246 -12.82 -6.20 10.72
CA MET A 246 -13.11 -7.58 10.32
C MET A 246 -12.16 -8.03 9.21
N MET A 247 -11.98 -7.23 8.15
CA MET A 247 -11.01 -7.56 7.10
C MET A 247 -9.59 -7.72 7.66
N HIS A 248 -9.13 -6.78 8.49
CA HIS A 248 -7.78 -6.74 9.01
C HIS A 248 -7.45 -7.86 10.02
N PHE A 249 -8.39 -8.18 10.91
CA PHE A 249 -8.17 -9.14 12.00
C PHE A 249 -8.61 -10.56 11.68
N THR A 250 -9.48 -10.76 10.67
CA THR A 250 -10.06 -12.08 10.37
C THR A 250 -9.88 -12.52 8.90
N GLY A 251 -9.32 -11.67 8.04
CA GLY A 251 -9.08 -12.00 6.64
C GLY A 251 -10.34 -12.10 5.77
N LEU A 252 -11.50 -11.67 6.28
CA LEU A 252 -12.74 -11.62 5.52
C LEU A 252 -12.61 -10.74 4.28
N ARG A 253 -13.30 -11.13 3.20
CA ARG A 253 -13.44 -10.28 2.01
C ARG A 253 -14.32 -9.07 2.33
N THR A 254 -14.19 -8.00 1.55
CA THR A 254 -14.94 -6.76 1.76
C THR A 254 -16.46 -7.01 1.83
N ALA A 255 -17.01 -7.77 0.88
CA ALA A 255 -18.44 -8.11 0.87
C ALA A 255 -18.88 -9.04 2.01
N GLU A 256 -18.02 -9.95 2.46
CA GLU A 256 -18.28 -10.80 3.64
C GLU A 256 -18.28 -9.94 4.91
N SER A 257 -17.30 -9.04 5.05
CA SER A 257 -17.19 -8.14 6.19
C SER A 257 -18.37 -7.15 6.28
N ALA A 258 -18.89 -6.71 5.13
CA ALA A 258 -20.04 -5.80 5.02
C ALA A 258 -21.40 -6.48 5.29
N ALA A 259 -21.44 -7.81 5.45
CA ALA A 259 -22.66 -8.58 5.64
C ALA A 259 -22.87 -9.07 7.08
N VAL A 260 -22.03 -8.64 8.02
CA VAL A 260 -22.03 -9.16 9.39
C VAL A 260 -23.04 -8.40 10.26
N PHE A 261 -23.73 -9.14 11.13
CA PHE A 261 -24.69 -8.61 12.10
C PHE A 261 -24.25 -8.90 13.53
N PHE A 262 -24.58 -8.02 14.48
CA PHE A 262 -24.20 -8.19 15.88
C PHE A 262 -24.75 -9.48 16.48
N GLY A 263 -26.01 -9.83 16.19
CA GLY A 263 -26.66 -11.05 16.70
C GLY A 263 -26.10 -12.35 16.13
N LYS A 264 -25.28 -12.29 15.08
CA LYS A 264 -24.64 -13.48 14.47
C LYS A 264 -23.27 -13.79 15.07
N ILE A 265 -22.72 -12.88 15.87
CA ILE A 265 -21.43 -13.07 16.54
C ILE A 265 -21.67 -13.80 17.86
N LYS A 266 -21.00 -14.94 18.03
CA LYS A 266 -21.08 -15.76 19.24
C LYS A 266 -19.83 -15.53 20.09
N ASN A 267 -20.01 -14.93 21.25
CA ASN A 267 -18.92 -14.79 22.23
C ASN A 267 -18.57 -16.16 22.84
N GLN A 268 -17.29 -16.36 23.11
CA GLN A 268 -16.72 -17.43 23.92
C GLN A 268 -15.92 -16.76 25.06
N ASP A 269 -15.31 -17.54 25.94
CA ASP A 269 -14.62 -16.98 27.12
C ASP A 269 -13.46 -16.05 26.76
N THR A 270 -12.64 -16.43 25.77
CA THR A 270 -11.41 -15.71 25.41
C THR A 270 -11.41 -15.16 23.98
N TYR A 271 -12.45 -15.42 23.20
CA TYR A 271 -12.56 -14.98 21.80
C TYR A 271 -14.04 -14.91 21.37
N ALA A 272 -14.32 -14.48 20.16
CA ALA A 272 -15.64 -14.65 19.55
C ALA A 272 -15.55 -15.36 18.21
N LYS A 273 -16.67 -15.88 17.71
CA LYS A 273 -16.75 -16.53 16.40
C LYS A 273 -17.96 -16.06 15.60
N TYR A 274 -17.80 -16.05 14.29
CA TYR A 274 -18.84 -15.70 13.34
C TYR A 274 -18.87 -16.75 12.22
N PHE A 275 -20.06 -17.18 11.83
CA PHE A 275 -20.23 -18.09 10.69
C PHE A 275 -20.50 -17.27 9.44
N VAL A 276 -19.62 -17.38 8.45
CA VAL A 276 -19.74 -16.68 7.17
C VAL A 276 -20.81 -17.39 6.34
N GLU A 277 -21.97 -16.78 6.22
CA GLU A 277 -23.11 -17.30 5.44
C GLU A 277 -23.68 -16.28 4.45
N PHE A 278 -23.20 -15.04 4.53
CA PHE A 278 -23.74 -13.90 3.81
C PHE A 278 -22.64 -13.07 3.15
N GLN A 279 -22.98 -12.46 2.03
CA GLN A 279 -22.20 -11.39 1.43
C GLN A 279 -23.11 -10.20 1.10
N GLU A 280 -22.54 -9.00 1.15
CA GLU A 280 -23.22 -7.78 0.74
C GLU A 280 -23.27 -7.71 -0.77
N LYS A 281 -24.46 -7.36 -1.30
CA LYS A 281 -24.66 -7.02 -2.70
C LYS A 281 -25.71 -5.91 -2.80
N ASP A 282 -25.31 -4.75 -3.28
CA ASP A 282 -26.19 -3.59 -3.50
C ASP A 282 -27.01 -3.19 -2.26
N ARG A 283 -26.35 -3.14 -1.09
CA ARG A 283 -26.91 -2.89 0.25
C ARG A 283 -27.89 -3.95 0.76
N ASN A 284 -27.97 -5.08 0.07
CA ASN A 284 -28.74 -6.24 0.50
C ASN A 284 -27.84 -7.39 0.90
N ILE A 285 -28.41 -8.32 1.65
CA ILE A 285 -27.75 -9.56 2.02
C ILE A 285 -28.05 -10.62 0.97
N SER A 286 -26.99 -11.25 0.45
CA SER A 286 -27.08 -12.45 -0.37
C SER A 286 -26.57 -13.65 0.42
N ASN A 287 -27.39 -14.71 0.50
CA ASN A 287 -27.06 -16.00 1.09
C ASN A 287 -26.32 -16.94 0.13
N ILE A 288 -26.19 -16.55 -1.14
CA ILE A 288 -25.46 -17.30 -2.15
C ILE A 288 -24.01 -16.83 -2.08
N LEU A 289 -23.18 -17.57 -1.36
CA LEU A 289 -21.73 -17.42 -1.47
C LEU A 289 -21.26 -18.19 -2.71
N LYS A 290 -20.19 -17.70 -3.34
CA LYS A 290 -19.74 -18.20 -4.65
C LYS A 290 -19.25 -19.65 -4.60
N THR A 291 -18.78 -20.13 -3.44
CA THR A 291 -18.25 -21.49 -3.28
C THR A 291 -18.70 -22.13 -1.97
N GLN A 292 -18.72 -23.47 -1.93
CA GLN A 292 -18.99 -24.22 -0.71
C GLN A 292 -17.97 -23.92 0.40
N ASN A 293 -16.72 -23.65 0.05
CA ASN A 293 -15.65 -23.35 1.01
C ASN A 293 -15.75 -21.93 1.60
N ALA A 294 -16.57 -21.05 1.01
CA ALA A 294 -16.81 -19.73 1.58
C ALA A 294 -17.59 -19.82 2.90
N TYR A 295 -18.41 -20.86 3.08
CA TYR A 295 -19.16 -21.13 4.30
C TYR A 295 -18.25 -21.71 5.38
N ARG A 296 -17.97 -20.93 6.44
CA ARG A 296 -16.97 -21.29 7.45
C ARG A 296 -17.12 -20.52 8.74
N TRP A 297 -16.55 -21.04 9.81
CA TRP A 297 -16.33 -20.26 11.03
C TRP A 297 -15.08 -19.41 10.87
N VAL A 298 -15.20 -18.12 11.21
CA VAL A 298 -14.05 -17.24 11.43
C VAL A 298 -13.93 -16.91 12.91
N ILE A 299 -12.68 -16.80 13.36
CA ILE A 299 -12.32 -16.49 14.74
C ILE A 299 -12.04 -15.00 14.86
N LEU A 300 -12.70 -14.35 15.82
CA LEU A 300 -12.51 -12.96 16.18
C LEU A 300 -11.59 -12.91 17.42
N PRO A 301 -10.34 -12.44 17.28
CA PRO A 301 -9.41 -12.31 18.41
C PRO A 301 -9.89 -11.25 19.41
N LYS A 302 -9.24 -11.20 20.59
CA LYS A 302 -9.61 -10.30 21.70
C LYS A 302 -9.78 -8.85 21.27
N ILE A 303 -8.86 -8.36 20.43
CA ILE A 303 -8.91 -6.99 19.91
C ILE A 303 -10.22 -6.68 19.17
N MET A 304 -10.74 -7.65 18.42
CA MET A 304 -11.98 -7.50 17.67
C MET A 304 -13.20 -7.58 18.61
N VAL A 305 -13.14 -8.42 19.64
CA VAL A 305 -14.15 -8.48 20.71
C VAL A 305 -14.25 -7.13 21.41
N ASP A 306 -13.12 -6.50 21.74
CA ASP A 306 -13.08 -5.19 22.40
C ASP A 306 -13.62 -4.07 21.51
N LEU A 307 -13.30 -4.08 20.22
CA LEU A 307 -13.87 -3.15 19.24
C LEU A 307 -15.40 -3.28 19.17
N LEU A 308 -15.92 -4.51 19.17
CA LEU A 308 -17.36 -4.77 19.17
C LEU A 308 -18.03 -4.29 20.46
N SER A 309 -17.41 -4.56 21.61
CA SER A 309 -17.91 -4.10 22.92
C SER A 309 -17.97 -2.58 22.99
N LYS A 310 -16.86 -1.90 22.63
CA LYS A 310 -16.79 -0.43 22.57
C LYS A 310 -17.83 0.16 21.62
N ARG A 311 -18.12 -0.52 20.50
CA ARG A 311 -19.19 -0.06 19.61
C ARG A 311 -20.57 -0.22 20.21
N LYS A 312 -20.85 -1.36 20.86
CA LYS A 312 -22.13 -1.60 21.53
C LYS A 312 -22.38 -0.55 22.60
N GLU A 313 -21.37 -0.22 23.40
CA GLU A 313 -21.41 0.86 24.39
C GLU A 313 -21.78 2.21 23.75
N TYR A 314 -21.11 2.57 22.65
CA TYR A 314 -21.45 3.79 21.91
C TYR A 314 -22.90 3.78 21.39
N LEU A 315 -23.36 2.69 20.77
CA LEU A 315 -24.73 2.57 20.27
C LEU A 315 -25.76 2.71 21.40
N THR A 316 -25.48 2.11 22.57
CA THR A 316 -26.32 2.30 23.76
C THR A 316 -26.31 3.75 24.24
N SER A 317 -25.16 4.43 24.23
CA SER A 317 -25.07 5.84 24.63
C SER A 317 -25.88 6.80 23.76
N ILE A 318 -26.14 6.44 22.49
CA ILE A 318 -26.96 7.22 21.57
C ILE A 318 -28.40 6.71 21.45
N GLY A 319 -28.84 5.82 22.36
CA GLY A 319 -30.26 5.46 22.54
C GLY A 319 -30.70 4.11 21.98
N TYR A 320 -29.81 3.28 21.43
CA TYR A 320 -30.17 1.94 20.95
C TYR A 320 -30.20 0.94 22.11
N THR A 321 -31.29 0.16 22.23
CA THR A 321 -31.38 -0.87 23.25
C THR A 321 -30.47 -2.06 22.93
N PRO A 322 -29.92 -2.76 23.95
CA PRO A 322 -29.07 -3.92 23.74
C PRO A 322 -29.70 -5.00 22.85
N ASP A 323 -31.02 -5.22 22.96
CA ASP A 323 -31.72 -6.21 22.13
C ASP A 323 -31.87 -5.75 20.69
N TYR A 324 -32.14 -4.46 20.46
CA TYR A 324 -32.23 -3.93 19.10
C TYR A 324 -30.86 -3.92 18.41
N ILE A 325 -29.78 -3.66 19.15
CA ILE A 325 -28.40 -3.73 18.63
C ILE A 325 -28.12 -5.10 18.01
N LYS A 326 -28.64 -6.20 18.55
CA LYS A 326 -28.46 -7.56 17.98
C LYS A 326 -29.01 -7.67 16.55
N THR A 327 -30.02 -6.90 16.20
CA THR A 327 -30.62 -6.89 14.85
C THR A 327 -29.89 -5.98 13.87
N LEU A 328 -29.00 -5.12 14.35
CA LEU A 328 -28.26 -4.19 13.51
C LEU A 328 -27.11 -4.89 12.78
N PRO A 329 -26.79 -4.47 11.55
CA PRO A 329 -25.53 -4.83 10.93
C PRO A 329 -24.37 -4.20 11.73
N ILE A 330 -23.20 -4.84 11.74
CA ILE A 330 -22.00 -4.21 12.31
C ILE A 330 -21.48 -3.10 11.39
N THR A 331 -21.79 -3.21 10.09
CA THR A 331 -21.38 -2.28 9.04
C THR A 331 -22.60 -1.54 8.49
N TYR A 332 -22.65 -0.24 8.69
CA TYR A 332 -23.79 0.57 8.28
C TYR A 332 -23.33 1.89 7.71
N GLN A 333 -24.25 2.52 6.97
CA GLN A 333 -24.05 3.83 6.38
C GLN A 333 -23.70 4.87 7.46
N TYR A 334 -22.88 5.87 7.10
CA TYR A 334 -22.49 6.95 7.99
C TYR A 334 -23.68 7.50 8.77
N GLY A 335 -23.59 7.44 10.11
CA GLY A 335 -24.62 7.97 11.01
C GLY A 335 -25.95 7.20 11.05
N GLU A 336 -26.14 6.15 10.24
CA GLU A 336 -27.42 5.44 10.10
C GLU A 336 -27.28 3.93 10.41
N PRO A 337 -27.24 3.52 11.70
CA PRO A 337 -26.98 2.14 12.13
C PRO A 337 -27.88 1.04 11.57
N SER A 338 -29.07 1.39 11.07
CA SER A 338 -30.06 0.45 10.52
C SER A 338 -29.86 0.12 9.04
N ILE A 339 -29.03 0.88 8.32
CA ILE A 339 -28.85 0.76 6.87
C ILE A 339 -27.50 0.11 6.58
N LEU A 340 -27.50 -1.04 5.92
CA LEU A 340 -26.28 -1.72 5.47
C LEU A 340 -25.44 -0.80 4.56
N THR A 341 -24.13 -0.74 4.80
CA THR A 341 -23.18 -0.03 3.92
C THR A 341 -22.84 -0.87 2.69
N ARG A 342 -22.31 -0.25 1.64
CA ARG A 342 -21.80 -0.96 0.46
C ARG A 342 -20.37 -1.44 0.70
N SER A 343 -20.02 -2.60 0.18
CA SER A 343 -18.64 -3.09 0.14
C SER A 343 -17.68 -2.09 -0.53
N SER A 344 -18.13 -1.34 -1.54
CA SER A 344 -17.33 -0.27 -2.15
C SER A 344 -17.04 0.90 -1.21
N GLU A 345 -17.98 1.24 -0.31
CA GLU A 345 -17.80 2.28 0.72
C GLU A 345 -16.79 1.81 1.78
N VAL A 346 -16.87 0.54 2.20
CA VAL A 346 -15.89 -0.09 3.10
C VAL A 346 -14.48 -0.06 2.48
N SER A 347 -14.36 -0.47 1.22
CA SER A 347 -13.08 -0.46 0.50
C SER A 347 -12.48 0.96 0.40
N ALA A 348 -13.30 1.94 0.02
CA ALA A 348 -12.86 3.33 -0.07
C ALA A 348 -12.41 3.89 1.28
N PHE A 349 -13.13 3.55 2.35
CA PHE A 349 -12.78 3.93 3.72
C PHE A 349 -11.47 3.28 4.18
N ALA A 350 -11.32 1.96 4.01
CA ALA A 350 -10.10 1.24 4.33
C ALA A 350 -8.89 1.79 3.56
N LYS A 351 -9.07 2.12 2.27
CA LYS A 351 -8.02 2.74 1.44
C LYS A 351 -7.57 4.08 2.02
N LYS A 352 -8.51 4.93 2.45
CA LYS A 352 -8.18 6.20 3.12
C LYS A 352 -7.39 5.96 4.40
N LEU A 353 -7.80 5.02 5.26
CA LEU A 353 -7.05 4.70 6.48
C LEU A 353 -5.61 4.24 6.17
N LEU A 354 -5.42 3.42 5.13
CA LEU A 354 -4.09 2.99 4.69
C LEU A 354 -3.23 4.18 4.26
N PHE A 355 -3.77 5.17 3.55
CA PHE A 355 -3.04 6.40 3.25
C PHE A 355 -2.68 7.20 4.50
N LEU A 356 -3.61 7.30 5.47
CA LEU A 356 -3.37 8.04 6.72
C LEU A 356 -2.24 7.48 7.55
N ILE A 357 -2.08 6.16 7.55
CA ILE A 357 -1.00 5.47 8.27
C ILE A 357 0.32 5.43 7.47
N GLY A 358 0.33 5.99 6.25
CA GLY A 358 1.54 6.17 5.44
C GLY A 358 1.74 5.19 4.29
N CYS A 359 0.74 4.38 3.90
CA CYS A 359 0.82 3.65 2.64
C CYS A 359 0.80 4.65 1.48
N THR A 360 1.75 4.55 0.55
CA THR A 360 1.87 5.47 -0.58
C THR A 360 1.21 4.90 -1.84
N ASP A 361 1.03 5.74 -2.86
CA ASP A 361 0.56 5.27 -4.17
C ASP A 361 1.51 4.23 -4.77
N GLU A 362 2.82 4.35 -4.56
CA GLU A 362 3.80 3.35 -4.98
C GLU A 362 3.56 2.00 -4.31
N TYR A 363 3.23 1.98 -3.01
CA TYR A 363 2.89 0.76 -2.29
C TYR A 363 1.63 0.11 -2.87
N PHE A 364 0.56 0.89 -3.07
CA PHE A 364 -0.67 0.40 -3.70
C PHE A 364 -0.43 -0.13 -5.12
N MET A 365 0.43 0.53 -5.91
CA MET A 365 0.77 0.07 -7.25
C MET A 365 1.61 -1.22 -7.24
N ALA A 366 2.51 -1.38 -6.26
CA ALA A 366 3.25 -2.62 -6.06
C ALA A 366 2.30 -3.77 -5.68
N MET A 367 1.38 -3.53 -4.74
CA MET A 367 0.39 -4.51 -4.31
C MET A 367 -0.61 -4.86 -5.42
N TYR A 368 -0.98 -3.89 -6.27
CA TYR A 368 -1.79 -4.15 -7.45
C TYR A 368 -1.09 -5.04 -8.48
N LYS A 369 0.20 -4.80 -8.75
CA LYS A 369 1.00 -5.69 -9.60
C LYS A 369 1.06 -7.10 -9.01
N LEU A 370 1.35 -7.20 -7.71
CA LEU A 370 1.38 -8.46 -7.01
C LEU A 370 0.02 -9.17 -7.04
N MET A 371 -1.09 -8.45 -6.92
CA MET A 371 -2.44 -9.01 -7.06
C MET A 371 -2.72 -9.57 -8.47
N ILE A 372 -2.12 -9.00 -9.51
CA ILE A 372 -2.24 -9.51 -10.89
C ILE A 372 -1.36 -10.76 -11.09
N GLU A 373 -0.13 -10.74 -10.58
CA GLU A 373 0.88 -11.80 -10.71
C GLU A 373 0.56 -13.01 -9.81
N GLU A 374 0.16 -12.74 -8.57
CA GLU A 374 -0.23 -13.70 -7.54
C GLU A 374 -1.68 -13.40 -7.09
N PRO A 375 -2.67 -13.62 -7.96
CA PRO A 375 -4.07 -13.42 -7.61
C PRO A 375 -4.47 -14.39 -6.51
N ASP A 376 -5.25 -13.90 -5.56
CA ASP A 376 -5.99 -14.76 -4.65
C ASP A 376 -7.11 -15.43 -5.48
N LEU A 377 -6.87 -16.66 -5.94
CA LEU A 377 -7.75 -17.39 -6.85
C LEU A 377 -8.79 -18.17 -6.06
N VAL A 378 -10.06 -17.97 -6.41
CA VAL A 378 -11.16 -18.86 -6.04
C VAL A 378 -11.86 -19.24 -7.32
N ASP A 379 -11.72 -20.51 -7.74
CA ASP A 379 -12.48 -21.13 -8.83
C ASP A 379 -12.86 -20.15 -9.96
N VAL A 380 -11.85 -19.49 -10.55
CA VAL A 380 -11.88 -18.66 -11.78
C VAL A 380 -12.05 -17.13 -11.61
N GLU A 381 -12.44 -16.57 -10.45
CA GLU A 381 -12.56 -15.11 -10.29
C GLU A 381 -11.45 -14.46 -9.43
N LYS A 382 -10.88 -13.35 -9.94
CA LYS A 382 -9.81 -12.58 -9.29
C LYS A 382 -10.39 -11.55 -8.32
N ILE A 383 -9.77 -11.39 -7.14
CA ILE A 383 -9.99 -10.17 -6.34
C ILE A 383 -9.60 -8.96 -7.19
N THR A 384 -10.52 -8.02 -7.37
CA THR A 384 -10.30 -6.80 -8.16
C THR A 384 -10.00 -5.58 -7.29
N ASP A 385 -10.34 -5.66 -5.99
CA ASP A 385 -10.09 -4.62 -5.01
C ASP A 385 -8.73 -4.79 -4.35
N VAL A 386 -7.78 -3.91 -4.72
CA VAL A 386 -6.43 -3.88 -4.16
C VAL A 386 -6.42 -3.66 -2.64
N THR A 387 -7.38 -2.92 -2.09
CA THR A 387 -7.45 -2.64 -0.65
C THR A 387 -7.79 -3.92 0.12
N ALA A 388 -8.79 -4.65 -0.38
CA ALA A 388 -9.16 -5.96 0.14
C ALA A 388 -7.99 -6.94 0.06
N TYR A 389 -7.30 -6.95 -1.08
CA TYR A 389 -6.13 -7.78 -1.29
C TYR A 389 -5.01 -7.48 -0.27
N ILE A 390 -4.69 -6.20 -0.04
CA ILE A 390 -3.67 -5.78 0.94
C ILE A 390 -3.99 -6.32 2.34
N LEU A 391 -5.19 -6.05 2.86
CA LEU A 391 -5.55 -6.43 4.23
C LEU A 391 -5.64 -7.94 4.41
N ARG A 392 -6.21 -8.64 3.42
CA ARG A 392 -6.37 -10.09 3.44
C ARG A 392 -5.03 -10.81 3.32
N ARG A 393 -4.15 -10.33 2.44
CA ARG A 393 -2.79 -10.88 2.29
C ARG A 393 -1.93 -10.59 3.52
N ASP A 394 -2.05 -9.40 4.10
CA ASP A 394 -1.39 -9.07 5.37
C ASP A 394 -1.83 -10.03 6.48
N TRP A 395 -3.14 -10.24 6.61
CA TRP A 395 -3.70 -11.18 7.58
C TRP A 395 -3.15 -12.60 7.39
N ALA A 396 -3.18 -13.14 6.16
CA ALA A 396 -2.69 -14.48 5.86
C ALA A 396 -1.19 -14.63 6.14
N THR A 397 -0.40 -13.64 5.72
CA THR A 397 1.05 -13.62 5.93
C THR A 397 1.38 -13.61 7.42
N ARG A 398 0.68 -12.81 8.22
CA ARG A 398 0.86 -12.76 9.67
C ARG A 398 0.38 -14.03 10.35
N ALA A 399 -0.75 -14.60 9.92
CA ALA A 399 -1.28 -15.85 10.44
C ALA A 399 -0.27 -17.00 10.29
N CYS A 400 0.32 -17.15 9.09
CA CYS A 400 1.34 -18.18 8.83
C CYS A 400 2.67 -17.89 9.54
N ASN A 401 3.20 -16.66 9.38
CA ASN A 401 4.61 -16.39 9.66
C ASN A 401 4.86 -15.81 11.06
N ILE A 402 3.81 -15.36 11.75
CA ILE A 402 3.94 -14.80 13.11
C ILE A 402 3.07 -15.55 14.11
N CYS A 403 1.83 -15.81 13.74
CA CYS A 403 0.90 -16.55 14.59
C CYS A 403 1.12 -18.07 14.52
N GLY A 404 1.95 -18.57 13.61
CA GLY A 404 2.28 -20.00 13.49
C GLY A 404 1.08 -20.88 13.17
N LEU A 405 0.06 -20.36 12.48
CA LEU A 405 -1.03 -21.17 11.94
C LEU A 405 -0.49 -22.01 10.79
N ARG A 406 -0.99 -23.24 10.67
CA ARG A 406 -0.65 -24.11 9.57
C ARG A 406 -1.31 -23.62 8.26
N PRO A 407 -0.72 -23.90 7.10
CA PRO A 407 -1.28 -23.49 5.81
C PRO A 407 -2.74 -23.92 5.62
N ASP A 408 -3.10 -25.14 6.03
CA ASP A 408 -4.45 -25.67 5.91
C ASP A 408 -5.48 -24.98 6.85
N GLN A 409 -5.05 -24.50 8.01
CA GLN A 409 -5.86 -23.64 8.89
C GLN A 409 -6.10 -22.27 8.25
N VAL A 410 -5.07 -21.70 7.62
CA VAL A 410 -5.18 -20.43 6.92
C VAL A 410 -6.09 -20.56 5.70
N ASP A 411 -5.91 -21.60 4.88
CA ASP A 411 -6.78 -21.90 3.74
C ASP A 411 -8.24 -22.08 4.18
N TYR A 412 -8.49 -22.81 5.28
CA TYR A 412 -9.82 -22.92 5.88
C TYR A 412 -10.39 -21.55 6.22
N LEU A 413 -9.68 -20.73 7.00
CA LEU A 413 -10.14 -19.41 7.45
C LEU A 413 -10.26 -18.39 6.31
N MET A 414 -9.52 -18.57 5.21
CA MET A 414 -9.65 -17.79 3.99
C MET A 414 -10.81 -18.27 3.10
N GLY A 415 -11.34 -19.47 3.32
CA GLY A 415 -12.36 -20.09 2.48
C GLY A 415 -11.80 -20.54 1.13
N HIS A 416 -10.55 -21.00 1.12
CA HIS A 416 -9.89 -21.65 -0.02
C HIS A 416 -10.22 -23.13 -0.07
N SER A 417 -9.99 -23.77 -1.22
CA SER A 417 -10.14 -25.23 -1.33
C SER A 417 -9.02 -25.94 -0.59
N ILE A 418 -9.40 -26.69 0.46
CA ILE A 418 -8.47 -27.54 1.21
C ILE A 418 -8.17 -28.78 0.36
N GLN A 419 -6.89 -29.18 0.29
CA GLN A 419 -6.49 -30.42 -0.38
C GLN A 419 -7.24 -31.62 0.21
N LYS A 420 -7.75 -32.51 -0.65
CA LYS A 420 -8.74 -33.56 -0.31
C LYS A 420 -8.28 -34.54 0.79
N ASP A 421 -6.99 -34.61 1.06
CA ASP A 421 -6.38 -35.64 1.92
C ASP A 421 -6.12 -35.20 3.37
N LYS A 422 -6.49 -33.97 3.75
CA LYS A 422 -6.38 -33.45 5.13
C LYS A 422 -7.67 -32.78 5.59
N LYS A 423 -8.67 -33.56 5.97
CA LYS A 423 -9.89 -33.04 6.62
C LYS A 423 -9.74 -33.08 8.14
N GLU A 424 -8.92 -32.18 8.68
CA GLU A 424 -9.09 -31.83 10.09
C GLU A 424 -10.42 -31.07 10.26
N ASP A 425 -11.15 -31.39 11.34
CA ASP A 425 -12.38 -30.68 11.66
C ASP A 425 -12.07 -29.41 12.47
N TYR A 426 -12.06 -28.28 11.75
CA TYR A 426 -11.88 -26.95 12.34
C TYR A 426 -13.16 -26.38 12.97
N GLN A 427 -14.27 -27.13 12.98
CA GLN A 427 -15.53 -26.69 13.57
C GLN A 427 -15.63 -27.00 15.07
N THR A 428 -14.76 -27.86 15.60
CA THR A 428 -14.75 -28.21 17.03
C THR A 428 -14.38 -27.01 17.90
N PRO A 429 -14.97 -26.87 19.10
CA PRO A 429 -14.61 -25.81 20.04
C PRO A 429 -13.10 -25.78 20.36
N GLU A 430 -12.47 -26.94 20.48
CA GLU A 430 -11.05 -27.10 20.82
C GLU A 430 -10.17 -26.55 19.69
N SER A 431 -10.47 -26.92 18.43
CA SER A 431 -9.75 -26.39 17.26
C SER A 431 -9.90 -24.87 17.15
N GLN A 432 -11.10 -24.35 17.40
CA GLN A 432 -11.37 -22.92 17.37
C GLN A 432 -10.64 -22.16 18.47
N ALA A 433 -10.59 -22.71 19.68
CA ALA A 433 -9.85 -22.14 20.80
C ALA A 433 -8.33 -22.15 20.55
N ALA A 434 -7.80 -23.24 19.97
CA ALA A 434 -6.39 -23.32 19.57
C ALA A 434 -6.03 -22.27 18.50
N ILE A 435 -6.89 -22.07 17.51
CA ILE A 435 -6.73 -21.01 16.50
C ILE A 435 -6.77 -19.64 17.17
N ALA A 436 -7.73 -19.39 18.07
CA ALA A 436 -7.83 -18.13 18.79
C ALA A 436 -6.55 -17.82 19.59
N TRP A 437 -6.05 -18.81 20.34
CA TRP A 437 -4.79 -18.70 21.08
C TRP A 437 -3.60 -18.40 20.17
N ALA A 438 -3.52 -19.05 19.00
CA ALA A 438 -2.46 -18.80 18.04
C ALA A 438 -2.52 -17.38 17.46
N LEU A 439 -3.71 -16.85 17.18
CA LEU A 439 -3.89 -15.48 16.65
C LEU A 439 -3.42 -14.40 17.65
N GLU A 440 -3.52 -14.65 18.96
CA GLU A 440 -3.02 -13.74 20.00
C GLU A 440 -1.48 -13.64 20.04
N ARG A 441 -0.76 -14.52 19.36
CA ARG A 441 0.72 -14.39 19.21
C ARG A 441 1.12 -13.13 18.43
N TYR A 442 0.23 -12.49 17.67
CA TYR A 442 0.53 -11.14 17.16
C TYR A 442 -0.26 -10.09 17.94
N VAL A 443 0.45 -9.24 18.66
CA VAL A 443 -0.17 -8.18 19.47
C VAL A 443 -0.14 -6.87 18.70
N PHE A 444 -1.33 -6.30 18.48
CA PHE A 444 -1.53 -4.99 17.87
C PHE A 444 -1.54 -3.86 18.92
N ASP A 445 -2.17 -4.11 20.06
CA ASP A 445 -2.31 -3.21 21.18
C ASP A 445 -2.29 -4.06 22.46
N PRO A 446 -1.28 -3.90 23.36
CA PRO A 446 -1.16 -4.69 24.58
C PRO A 446 -2.41 -4.66 25.47
N ASP A 447 -3.14 -3.54 25.50
CA ASP A 447 -4.33 -3.37 26.33
C ASP A 447 -5.55 -4.17 25.81
N HIS A 448 -5.44 -4.68 24.58
CA HIS A 448 -6.52 -5.34 23.84
C HIS A 448 -6.11 -6.72 23.30
N SER A 449 -5.25 -7.43 24.01
CA SER A 449 -4.79 -8.77 23.65
C SER A 449 -4.89 -9.74 24.82
N ASN A 450 -5.12 -11.01 24.52
CA ASN A 450 -5.03 -12.12 25.46
C ASN A 450 -3.64 -12.79 25.46
N ASN A 451 -2.64 -12.15 24.85
CA ASN A 451 -1.29 -12.67 24.83
C ASN A 451 -0.71 -12.70 26.26
N PRO A 452 -0.21 -13.86 26.72
CA PRO A 452 0.30 -14.02 28.08
C PRO A 452 1.57 -13.22 28.36
N ALA A 453 2.23 -12.61 27.36
CA ALA A 453 3.31 -11.67 27.58
C ALA A 453 2.83 -10.33 28.18
N PHE A 454 1.54 -10.00 28.03
CA PHE A 454 0.96 -8.73 28.48
C PHE A 454 -0.13 -8.91 29.53
N ILE A 455 -0.66 -10.12 29.70
CA ILE A 455 -1.57 -10.47 30.80
C ILE A 455 -0.80 -11.32 31.82
N PRO A 456 -0.55 -10.79 33.03
CA PRO A 456 0.09 -11.56 34.09
C PRO A 456 -0.70 -12.81 34.44
N ILE A 457 -0.02 -13.96 34.41
CA ILE A 457 -0.54 -15.21 34.94
C ILE A 457 -0.29 -15.21 36.43
N ILE A 458 -1.38 -15.11 37.21
CA ILE A 458 -1.32 -15.10 38.66
C ILE A 458 -1.03 -16.51 39.16
N LEU A 459 0.10 -16.65 39.86
CA LEU A 459 0.57 -17.92 40.37
C LEU A 459 -0.05 -18.21 41.74
N SER A 460 -0.54 -19.44 41.92
CA SER A 460 -1.04 -19.96 43.20
C SER A 460 -0.16 -21.10 43.70
N PRO A 461 0.03 -21.28 45.03
CA PRO A 461 0.80 -22.39 45.56
C PRO A 461 0.30 -23.76 45.05
N GLY A 462 1.21 -24.58 44.53
CA GLY A 462 0.90 -25.90 43.98
C GLY A 462 0.34 -25.92 42.55
N MET A 463 0.23 -24.76 41.89
CA MET A 463 -0.22 -24.66 40.50
C MET A 463 0.72 -25.42 39.55
N LYS A 464 0.15 -26.27 38.71
CA LYS A 464 0.84 -26.94 37.60
C LYS A 464 0.09 -26.65 36.31
N GLN A 465 0.70 -25.92 35.39
CA GLN A 465 0.09 -25.58 34.11
C GLN A 465 1.10 -25.82 32.98
N CYS A 466 0.60 -26.42 31.90
CA CYS A 466 1.31 -26.52 30.64
C CYS A 466 0.76 -25.45 29.70
N PHE A 467 1.64 -24.72 29.03
CA PHE A 467 1.26 -23.75 28.03
C PHE A 467 1.76 -24.21 26.66
N ASP A 468 0.90 -24.06 25.66
CA ASP A 468 1.31 -24.20 24.27
C ASP A 468 2.29 -23.11 23.86
N LEU A 469 2.90 -23.29 22.69
CA LEU A 469 3.89 -22.40 22.13
C LEU A 469 3.39 -20.93 22.05
N ASN A 470 4.13 -20.00 22.65
CA ASN A 470 3.86 -18.55 22.62
C ASN A 470 5.17 -17.75 22.60
N GLN A 471 5.10 -16.46 22.28
CA GLN A 471 6.26 -15.58 22.18
C GLN A 471 6.86 -15.18 23.54
N GLY A 472 6.03 -15.13 24.58
CA GLY A 472 6.43 -14.74 25.92
C GLY A 472 5.32 -15.01 26.94
N PHE A 473 5.71 -15.05 28.21
CA PHE A 473 4.80 -15.22 29.33
C PHE A 473 5.22 -14.26 30.44
N LEU A 474 4.23 -13.59 31.03
CA LEU A 474 4.38 -12.77 32.20
C LEU A 474 3.74 -13.52 33.37
N PHE A 475 4.50 -13.74 34.44
CA PHE A 475 4.04 -14.39 35.64
C PHE A 475 4.11 -13.42 36.81
N GLU A 476 3.09 -13.43 37.66
CA GLU A 476 3.06 -12.62 38.87
C GLU A 476 2.85 -13.53 40.07
N ALA A 477 3.81 -13.49 41.00
CA ALA A 477 3.66 -14.10 42.30
C ALA A 477 2.81 -13.16 43.18
N GLY A 478 1.84 -13.73 43.92
CA GLY A 478 1.09 -12.96 44.90
C GLY A 478 1.95 -12.52 46.10
N ASN A 479 1.31 -12.18 47.21
CA ASN A 479 1.97 -11.59 48.40
C ASN A 479 2.81 -12.56 49.25
N LYS A 480 3.23 -13.71 48.71
CA LYS A 480 4.01 -14.72 49.43
C LYS A 480 5.27 -15.07 48.66
N GLU A 481 6.35 -15.31 49.39
CA GLU A 481 7.58 -15.87 48.81
C GLU A 481 7.24 -17.15 48.05
N THR A 482 7.61 -17.19 46.77
CA THR A 482 7.17 -18.22 45.83
C THR A 482 8.39 -18.76 45.09
N GLN A 483 8.64 -20.07 45.20
CA GLN A 483 9.61 -20.76 44.37
C GLN A 483 8.93 -21.21 43.07
N LEU A 484 9.53 -20.89 41.93
CA LEU A 484 9.02 -21.25 40.61
C LEU A 484 9.98 -22.20 39.90
N GLU A 485 9.43 -23.29 39.40
CA GLU A 485 10.11 -24.21 38.50
C GLU A 485 9.51 -24.05 37.11
N ILE A 486 10.32 -23.60 36.15
CA ILE A 486 9.89 -23.37 34.77
C ILE A 486 10.71 -24.27 33.86
N THR A 487 10.02 -25.19 33.19
CA THR A 487 10.62 -26.05 32.17
C THR A 487 10.24 -25.52 30.80
N VAL A 488 11.23 -25.05 30.04
CA VAL A 488 11.02 -24.55 28.68
C VAL A 488 11.59 -25.54 27.68
N ASN A 489 10.74 -26.04 26.79
CA ASN A 489 11.15 -26.83 25.64
C ASN A 489 11.22 -25.93 24.41
N CYS A 490 12.42 -25.54 23.98
CA CYS A 490 12.61 -24.74 22.79
C CYS A 490 12.43 -25.59 21.53
N ALA A 491 11.58 -25.13 20.62
CA ALA A 491 11.41 -25.77 19.31
C ALA A 491 12.65 -25.61 18.42
N GLU A 492 13.43 -24.53 18.60
CA GLU A 492 14.66 -24.28 17.86
C GLU A 492 15.91 -24.59 18.70
N PRO A 493 16.81 -25.46 18.21
CA PRO A 493 18.07 -25.71 18.88
C PRO A 493 19.00 -24.49 18.77
N GLY A 494 19.65 -24.14 19.87
CA GLY A 494 20.61 -23.04 19.95
C GLY A 494 20.00 -21.69 20.35
N ASN A 495 18.67 -21.52 20.26
CA ASN A 495 18.01 -20.35 20.83
C ASN A 495 17.80 -20.56 22.33
N ALA A 496 18.54 -19.82 23.14
CA ALA A 496 18.32 -19.81 24.57
C ALA A 496 17.05 -19.00 24.90
N PRO A 497 16.13 -19.52 25.73
CA PRO A 497 15.04 -18.70 26.23
C PRO A 497 15.62 -17.54 27.05
N CYS A 498 15.05 -16.35 26.88
CA CYS A 498 15.35 -15.20 27.72
C CYS A 498 14.50 -15.29 28.98
N LEU A 499 15.16 -15.37 30.14
CA LEU A 499 14.51 -15.28 31.45
C LEU A 499 14.81 -13.90 32.02
N ILE A 500 13.76 -13.12 32.27
CA ILE A 500 13.85 -11.80 32.91
C ILE A 500 13.26 -11.95 34.31
N VAL A 501 14.05 -11.64 35.34
CA VAL A 501 13.62 -11.69 36.75
C VAL A 501 13.90 -10.35 37.43
N PRO A 502 13.17 -9.98 38.50
CA PRO A 502 13.50 -8.84 39.34
C PRO A 502 14.93 -8.94 39.89
N TYR A 503 15.57 -7.80 40.13
CA TYR A 503 16.97 -7.72 40.58
C TYR A 503 17.27 -8.54 41.86
N GLU A 504 16.28 -8.67 42.73
CA GLU A 504 16.39 -9.36 44.03
C GLU A 504 16.15 -10.88 43.94
N CYS A 505 15.82 -11.40 42.75
CA CYS A 505 15.46 -12.80 42.57
C CYS A 505 16.70 -13.66 42.30
N ALA A 506 16.96 -14.63 43.17
CA ALA A 506 17.94 -15.68 42.91
C ALA A 506 17.36 -16.71 41.93
N TYR A 507 18.10 -17.06 40.89
CA TYR A 507 17.67 -18.06 39.91
C TYR A 507 18.83 -18.96 39.48
N HIS A 508 18.49 -20.18 39.06
CA HIS A 508 19.41 -21.17 38.54
C HIS A 508 18.86 -21.75 37.23
N VAL A 509 19.67 -21.79 36.18
CA VAL A 509 19.26 -22.28 34.86
C VAL A 509 20.01 -23.54 34.52
N ILE A 510 19.27 -24.63 34.30
CA ILE A 510 19.81 -25.88 33.76
C ILE A 510 19.40 -25.98 32.30
N ARG A 511 20.36 -26.27 31.41
CA ARG A 511 20.12 -26.39 29.96
C ARG A 511 20.48 -27.79 29.50
N PHE A 512 19.55 -28.42 28.78
CA PHE A 512 19.78 -29.68 28.09
C PHE A 512 19.48 -29.47 26.60
N GLY A 513 20.29 -30.05 25.72
CA GLY A 513 20.16 -29.88 24.27
C GLY A 513 20.23 -31.21 23.54
N VAL A 514 19.43 -31.33 22.48
CA VAL A 514 19.47 -32.44 21.52
C VAL A 514 19.72 -31.84 20.14
N TRP A 515 20.50 -32.52 19.30
CA TRP A 515 20.78 -32.06 17.93
C TRP A 515 19.51 -32.03 17.08
N ASP A 516 19.39 -30.99 16.25
CA ASP A 516 18.26 -30.82 15.35
C ASP A 516 18.24 -31.87 14.24
N LYS A 517 17.07 -32.44 13.94
CA LYS A 517 16.87 -33.24 12.73
C LYS A 517 16.25 -32.36 11.63
N PRO A 518 16.74 -32.41 10.38
CA PRO A 518 16.19 -31.63 9.27
C PRO A 518 14.67 -31.78 9.09
N GLU A 519 14.13 -32.98 9.32
CA GLU A 519 12.70 -33.29 9.21
C GLU A 519 11.87 -32.54 10.25
N SER A 520 12.42 -32.36 11.46
CA SER A 520 11.78 -31.60 12.52
C SER A 520 11.65 -30.11 12.19
N ARG A 521 12.40 -29.59 11.21
CA ARG A 521 12.32 -28.18 10.78
C ARG A 521 11.14 -27.90 9.87
N GLN A 522 10.71 -28.88 9.07
CA GLN A 522 9.68 -28.68 8.04
C GLN A 522 8.26 -28.55 8.60
N VAL A 523 8.04 -29.06 9.81
CA VAL A 523 6.72 -29.06 10.47
C VAL A 523 6.61 -28.01 11.58
N ARG A 524 7.63 -27.18 11.79
CA ARG A 524 7.64 -26.17 12.85
C ARG A 524 6.74 -24.99 12.51
N PRO A 525 5.90 -24.52 13.45
CA PRO A 525 5.20 -23.26 13.29
C PRO A 525 6.20 -22.10 13.28
N LEU A 526 6.01 -21.16 12.36
CA LEU A 526 6.79 -19.93 12.31
C LEU A 526 6.20 -18.92 13.28
N ILE A 527 7.00 -18.50 14.26
CA ILE A 527 6.59 -17.52 15.26
C ILE A 527 7.51 -16.31 15.16
N GLY A 528 6.89 -15.15 14.95
CA GLY A 528 7.59 -13.87 14.88
C GLY A 528 7.98 -13.40 16.28
N ASN A 529 8.79 -12.34 16.34
CA ASN A 529 9.14 -11.73 17.61
C ASN A 529 8.02 -10.80 18.12
N THR A 530 7.87 -10.70 19.44
CA THR A 530 7.07 -9.63 20.05
C THR A 530 7.82 -8.31 19.96
N LEU A 531 7.10 -7.22 19.70
CA LEU A 531 7.70 -5.88 19.73
C LEU A 531 7.95 -5.45 21.17
N THR A 532 8.90 -4.53 21.37
CA THR A 532 9.18 -4.00 22.70
C THR A 532 8.07 -3.05 23.17
N PRO A 533 7.85 -2.89 24.48
CA PRO A 533 6.90 -1.92 25.02
C PRO A 533 7.12 -0.50 24.51
N GLU A 534 8.37 -0.08 24.31
CA GLU A 534 8.71 1.25 23.77
C GLU A 534 8.22 1.41 22.33
N ALA A 535 8.34 0.36 21.51
CA ALA A 535 7.84 0.36 20.14
C ALA A 535 6.32 0.48 20.10
N TYR A 536 5.59 -0.25 20.95
CA TYR A 536 4.13 -0.11 21.08
C TYR A 536 3.75 1.30 21.49
N ASN A 537 4.34 1.83 22.56
CA ASN A 537 4.06 3.17 23.06
C ASN A 537 4.30 4.24 21.99
N TYR A 538 5.41 4.14 21.25
CA TYR A 538 5.74 5.07 20.18
C TYR A 538 4.68 5.06 19.06
N TRP A 539 4.33 3.88 18.54
CA TRP A 539 3.37 3.78 17.44
C TRP A 539 1.93 4.09 17.85
N ILE A 540 1.51 3.69 19.05
CA ILE A 540 0.19 4.05 19.60
C ILE A 540 0.09 5.56 19.80
N SER A 541 1.12 6.20 20.36
CA SER A 541 1.19 7.66 20.50
C SER A 541 1.11 8.36 19.14
N LYS A 542 1.87 7.87 18.14
CA LYS A 542 1.80 8.37 16.78
C LYS A 542 0.39 8.23 16.19
N ALA A 543 -0.27 7.08 16.35
CA ALA A 543 -1.66 6.89 15.90
C ALA A 543 -2.62 7.86 16.56
N ASN A 544 -2.48 8.13 17.86
CA ASN A 544 -3.33 9.08 18.58
C ASN A 544 -3.15 10.53 18.06
N SER A 545 -1.97 10.86 17.53
CA SER A 545 -1.67 12.19 16.95
C SER A 545 -2.24 12.41 15.53
N ILE A 546 -2.67 11.36 14.83
CA ILE A 546 -3.23 11.48 13.47
C ILE A 546 -4.57 12.22 13.53
N ASP A 547 -4.71 13.27 12.71
CA ASP A 547 -5.94 14.02 12.56
C ASP A 547 -6.97 13.24 11.71
N LEU A 548 -8.11 12.94 12.34
CA LEU A 548 -9.21 12.19 11.73
C LEU A 548 -10.31 13.10 11.16
N LYS A 549 -10.22 14.42 11.30
CA LYS A 549 -11.22 15.36 10.77
C LYS A 549 -11.42 15.25 9.27
N GLN A 550 -10.39 14.86 8.54
CA GLN A 550 -10.46 14.61 7.09
C GLN A 550 -11.35 13.40 6.70
N LEU A 551 -11.81 12.62 7.68
CA LEU A 551 -12.78 11.55 7.49
C LEU A 551 -14.22 12.00 7.77
N GLU A 552 -14.43 13.21 8.32
CA GLU A 552 -15.75 13.79 8.58
C GLU A 552 -16.39 14.19 7.23
N GLY A 553 -17.61 13.71 6.97
CA GLY A 553 -18.35 13.98 5.72
C GLY A 553 -18.19 12.92 4.61
N MET A 554 -17.74 11.71 4.96
CA MET A 554 -17.80 10.53 4.09
C MET A 554 -19.19 9.92 3.95
#